data_AF-A0A956A683-F1
#
_entry.id   AF-A0A956A683-F1
#
_cell.length_a   1.000
_cell.length_b   1.000
_cell.length_c   1.000
_cell.angle_alpha   90.00
_cell.angle_beta   90.00
_cell.angle_gamma   90.00
#
_symmetry.space_group_name_H-M   'P 1'
#
loop_
_entity.id
_entity.type
_entity.pdbx_description
1 polymer ?
#
loop_
_entity_poly.entity_id
_entity_poly.type
_entity_poly.pdbx_seq_one_letter_code
_entity_poly.pdbx_strand_id
1 'polypeptide(L)' 'ALLFRRHGTHHVGYHQAGDDLLFALKVVAEGVPLAAAADLARVPVARGEAALRRAVAIGLLLGPVERALG' A
#
# COMPACT_ATOMS: atom_id res chain seq x y z
N ALA A 1 -9.81 -9.03 -2.63
CA ALA A 1 -8.73 -9.86 -2.05
C ALA A 1 -7.50 -9.80 -2.94
N LEU A 2 -6.31 -9.99 -2.40
CA LEU A 2 -5.03 -9.89 -3.12
C LEU A 2 -4.25 -11.20 -3.01
N LEU A 3 -3.69 -11.64 -4.13
CA LEU A 3 -2.70 -12.70 -4.21
C LEU A 3 -1.36 -12.06 -4.55
N PHE A 4 -0.32 -12.41 -3.80
CA PHE A 4 1.03 -11.89 -4.05
C PHE A 4 2.08 -12.93 -3.74
N ARG A 5 3.17 -12.91 -4.50
CA ARG A 5 4.35 -13.73 -4.20
C ARG A 5 5.19 -13.00 -3.16
N ARG A 6 5.48 -13.66 -2.04
CA ARG A 6 6.40 -13.11 -1.05
C ARG A 6 7.80 -13.09 -1.64
N HIS A 7 8.43 -11.92 -1.64
CA HIS A 7 9.74 -11.73 -2.28
C HIS A 7 10.81 -12.66 -1.72
N GLY A 8 11.71 -13.12 -2.60
CA GLY A 8 12.77 -14.06 -2.24
C GLY A 8 12.27 -15.47 -1.90
N THR A 9 10.98 -15.76 -2.12
CA THR A 9 10.40 -17.08 -1.84
C THR A 9 9.48 -17.55 -2.97
N HIS A 10 9.19 -18.85 -3.02
CA HIS A 10 8.15 -19.42 -3.88
C HIS A 10 6.75 -19.40 -3.24
N HIS A 11 6.60 -18.77 -2.08
CA HIS A 11 5.33 -18.74 -1.37
C HIS A 11 4.39 -17.67 -1.93
N VAL A 12 3.16 -18.09 -2.24
CA VAL A 12 2.04 -17.21 -2.58
C VAL A 12 1.22 -16.94 -1.32
N GLY A 13 1.09 -15.66 -0.96
CA GLY A 13 0.25 -15.19 0.12
C GLY A 13 -1.12 -14.78 -0.39
N TYR A 14 -2.15 -15.07 0.41
CA TYR A 14 -3.49 -14.51 0.25
C TYR A 14 -3.71 -13.46 1.34
N HIS A 15 -4.22 -12.29 0.95
CA HIS A 15 -4.63 -11.27 1.90
C HIS A 15 -5.97 -10.68 1.53
N GLN A 16 -6.91 -10.68 2.48
CA GLN A 16 -8.14 -9.95 2.34
C GLN A 16 -7.87 -8.46 2.57
N ALA A 17 -7.77 -7.71 1.48
CA ALA A 17 -7.59 -6.27 1.49
C ALA A 17 -8.95 -5.57 1.70
N GLY A 18 -8.97 -4.58 2.60
CA GLY A 18 -10.01 -3.56 2.66
C GLY A 18 -9.63 -2.33 1.83
N ASP A 19 -10.54 -1.37 1.75
CA ASP A 19 -10.43 -0.20 0.86
C ASP A 19 -9.15 0.61 1.09
N ASP A 20 -8.74 0.79 2.35
CA ASP A 20 -7.53 1.54 2.70
C ASP A 20 -6.27 0.91 2.10
N LEU A 21 -6.19 -0.42 2.08
CA LEU A 21 -5.06 -1.13 1.50
C LEU A 21 -5.09 -1.06 -0.03
N LEU A 22 -6.26 -1.19 -0.65
CA LEU A 22 -6.39 -1.04 -2.11
C LEU A 22 -6.05 0.37 -2.56
N PHE A 23 -6.51 1.38 -1.83
CA PHE A 23 -6.17 2.78 -2.04
C PHE A 23 -4.66 3.01 -1.95
N ALA A 24 -4.03 2.59 -0.86
CA ALA A 24 -2.59 2.73 -0.67
C ALA A 24 -1.76 2.07 -1.78
N LEU A 25 -2.16 0.87 -2.23
CA LEU A 25 -1.49 0.18 -3.33
C LEU A 25 -1.68 0.89 -4.67
N LYS A 26 -2.86 1.47 -4.92
CA LYS A 26 -3.13 2.27 -6.12
C LYS A 26 -2.23 3.50 -6.17
N VAL A 27 -2.12 4.22 -5.06
CA VAL A 27 -1.23 5.39 -4.91
C VAL A 27 0.22 5.02 -5.25
N VAL A 28 0.73 3.93 -4.67
CA VAL A 28 2.10 3.45 -4.95
C VAL A 28 2.26 3.06 -6.41
N ALA A 29 1.29 2.36 -6.99
CA ALA A 29 1.34 1.92 -8.38
C ALA A 29 1.33 3.09 -9.37
N GLU A 30 0.63 4.18 -9.06
CA GLU A 30 0.58 5.39 -9.89
C GLU A 30 1.74 6.36 -9.62
N GLY A 31 2.54 6.13 -8.56
CA GLY A 31 3.65 7.01 -8.20
C GLY A 31 3.19 8.41 -7.76
N VAL A 32 1.94 8.54 -7.31
CA VAL A 32 1.37 9.80 -6.83
C VAL A 32 1.72 9.97 -5.34
N PRO A 33 2.04 11.18 -4.86
CA PRO A 33 2.21 11.42 -3.44
C PRO A 33 0.92 11.11 -2.66
N LEU A 34 1.04 10.35 -1.56
CA LEU A 34 -0.09 9.90 -0.75
C LEU A 34 -0.92 11.08 -0.22
N ALA A 35 -0.26 12.16 0.19
CA ALA A 35 -0.94 13.37 0.65
C ALA A 35 -1.86 13.95 -0.43
N ALA A 36 -1.39 14.03 -1.67
CA ALA A 36 -2.17 14.54 -2.80
C ALA A 36 -3.34 13.59 -3.15
N ALA A 37 -3.10 12.29 -3.15
CA ALA A 37 -4.15 11.30 -3.41
C ALA A 37 -5.22 11.30 -2.30
N ALA A 38 -4.81 11.46 -1.03
CA ALA A 38 -5.71 11.49 0.12
C ALA A 38 -6.58 12.74 0.12
N ASP A 39 -6.01 13.90 -0.24
CA ASP A 39 -6.76 15.15 -0.41
C ASP A 39 -7.83 15.02 -1.50
N LEU A 40 -7.45 14.51 -2.67
CA LEU A 40 -8.39 14.27 -3.78
C LEU A 40 -9.53 13.32 -3.39
N ALA A 41 -9.21 12.26 -2.66
CA ALA A 41 -10.18 11.27 -2.19
C ALA A 41 -10.93 11.72 -0.91
N ARG A 42 -10.59 12.87 -0.33
CA ARG A 42 -11.13 13.40 0.94
C ARG A 42 -11.04 12.38 2.09
N VAL A 43 -9.91 11.68 2.19
CA VAL A 43 -9.65 10.71 3.25
C VAL A 43 -8.48 11.15 4.14
N PRO A 44 -8.44 10.77 5.42
CA PRO A 44 -7.30 11.06 6.28
C PRO A 44 -6.03 10.38 5.78
N VAL A 45 -4.96 11.17 5.55
CA VAL A 45 -3.63 10.68 5.12
C VAL A 45 -3.14 9.53 6.01
N ALA A 46 -3.33 9.65 7.33
CA ALA A 46 -2.91 8.66 8.31
C ALA A 46 -3.44 7.23 8.04
N ARG A 47 -4.64 7.09 7.43
CA ARG A 47 -5.19 5.77 7.05
C ARG A 47 -4.37 5.14 5.93
N GLY A 48 -4.01 5.93 4.92
CA GLY A 48 -3.16 5.50 3.83
C GLY A 48 -1.77 5.12 4.30
N GLU A 49 -1.18 5.89 5.22
CA GLU A 49 0.14 5.57 5.78
C GLU A 49 0.12 4.26 6.57
N ALA A 50 -0.91 4.06 7.40
CA ALA A 50 -1.09 2.82 8.16
C ALA A 50 -1.23 1.62 7.21
N ALA A 51 -1.97 1.78 6.11
CA ALA A 51 -2.12 0.76 5.09
C ALA A 51 -0.80 0.46 4.35
N LEU A 52 0.01 1.47 4.01
CA LEU A 52 1.34 1.28 3.41
C LEU A 52 2.28 0.54 4.36
N ARG A 53 2.36 0.96 5.62
CA ARG A 53 3.17 0.29 6.66
C ARG A 53 2.75 -1.18 6.81
N ARG A 54 1.45 -1.46 6.81
CA ARG A 54 0.91 -2.82 6.85
C ARG A 54 1.28 -3.63 5.60
N ALA A 55 1.21 -3.03 4.41
CA ALA A 55 1.58 -3.70 3.16
C ALA A 55 3.05 -4.13 3.15
N VAL A 56 3.95 -3.30 3.67
CA VAL A 56 5.37 -3.66 3.86
C VAL A 56 5.52 -4.78 4.90
N ALA A 57 4.85 -4.68 6.04
CA ALA A 57 4.94 -5.67 7.12
C ALA A 57 4.51 -7.08 6.68
N ILE A 58 3.52 -7.19 5.79
CA ILE A 58 3.07 -8.48 5.23
C ILE A 58 3.86 -8.93 3.99
N GLY A 59 4.84 -8.14 3.55
CA GLY A 59 5.68 -8.43 2.38
C GLY A 59 4.97 -8.26 1.03
N LEU A 60 3.90 -7.46 0.99
CA LEU A 60 3.15 -7.12 -0.23
C LEU A 60 3.86 -6.02 -1.03
N LEU A 61 4.47 -5.05 -0.34
CA LEU A 61 5.36 -4.05 -0.94
C LEU A 61 6.80 -4.31 -0.50
N LEU A 62 7.73 -4.03 -1.41
CA LEU A 62 9.16 -4.25 -1.20
C LEU A 62 9.89 -2.93 -1.28
N GLY A 63 10.42 -2.49 -0.15
CA GLY A 63 11.26 -1.31 -0.06
C GLY A 63 10.61 -0.15 0.69
N PRO A 64 11.38 0.93 0.85
CA PRO A 64 10.95 2.15 1.52
C PRO A 64 9.72 2.76 0.82
N VAL A 65 8.60 2.89 1.52
CA VAL A 65 7.39 3.59 1.04
C VAL A 65 7.52 5.11 1.10
N GLU A 66 8.70 5.62 1.48
CA GLU A 66 9.08 7.02 1.64
C GLU A 66 8.73 7.85 0.39
N ARG A 67 8.93 7.31 -0.83
CA ARG A 67 8.54 8.00 -2.07
C ARG A 67 7.03 8.26 -2.18
N ALA A 68 6.21 7.36 -1.64
CA ALA A 68 4.77 7.54 -1.62
C ALA A 68 4.34 8.47 -0.47
N LEU A 69 5.14 8.60 0.59
CA LEU A 69 4.82 9.47 1.72
C LEU A 69 5.13 10.95 1.43
N GLY A 70 6.07 11.23 0.52
CA GLY A 70 6.52 12.59 0.16
C GLY A 70 8.00 12.75 0.43
#